data_AF-A0A5C6VMC9-F1
#
_entry.id   AF-A0A5C6VMC9-F1
#
_cell.length_a   1.000
_cell.length_b   1.000
_cell.length_c   1.000
_cell.angle_alpha   90.00
_cell.angle_beta   90.00
_cell.angle_gamma   90.00
#
_symmetry.space_group_name_H-M   'P 1'
#
loop_
_entity.id
_entity.type
_entity.pdbx_description
1 polymer ?
#
loop_
_entity_poly.entity_id
_entity_poly.type
_entity_poly.pdbx_seq_one_letter_code
_entity_poly.pdbx_strand_id
1 'polypeptide(L)'
;MATMYLACNPNYSAGINERQRNIPFSELGNTEVEEFVRAEMTRTTNCNLSADLLKPRQRSIRVNGLATCMRLEEIYWSIIEELARSESLTVGKLISRWAMEMDLAQGSVWNFTGYIRVVCVMQLINRASPALSMEFARSPASKARGVR
;
A
#
# COMPACT_ATOMS: atom_id res chain seq x y z
N MET A 1 22.29 12.07 -13.50
CA MET A 1 22.52 12.14 -12.03
C MET A 1 21.61 11.14 -11.34
N ALA A 2 21.90 9.85 -11.49
CA ALA A 2 21.32 8.80 -10.64
C ALA A 2 22.44 8.36 -9.70
N THR A 3 22.58 9.06 -8.58
CA THR A 3 23.52 8.67 -7.54
C THR A 3 22.89 7.47 -6.82
N MET A 4 23.42 6.27 -7.06
CA MET A 4 22.88 5.05 -6.47
C MET A 4 23.28 4.97 -4.99
N TYR A 5 22.29 4.91 -4.11
CA TYR A 5 22.46 4.53 -2.70
C TYR A 5 22.68 3.01 -2.62
N LEU A 6 23.91 2.55 -2.83
CA LEU A 6 24.33 1.21 -2.40
C LEU A 6 24.66 1.26 -0.90
N ALA A 7 23.65 1.28 -0.03
CA ALA A 7 23.90 1.31 1.42
C ALA A 7 22.85 0.58 2.28
N CYS A 8 22.07 -0.36 1.74
CA CYS A 8 21.10 -1.12 2.56
C CYS A 8 21.09 -2.64 2.29
N ASN A 9 22.25 -3.30 2.16
CA ASN A 9 22.25 -4.75 2.30
C ASN A 9 23.54 -5.31 2.94
N PRO A 10 23.51 -5.71 4.24
CA PRO A 10 24.66 -6.32 4.92
C PRO A 10 25.03 -7.72 4.41
N ASN A 11 24.23 -8.32 3.51
CA ASN A 11 24.52 -9.63 2.91
C ASN A 11 25.20 -9.55 1.52
N TYR A 12 25.60 -8.35 1.06
CA TYR A 12 26.23 -8.12 -0.25
C TYR A 12 27.76 -8.40 -0.24
N SER A 13 28.19 -9.53 0.31
CA SER A 13 29.61 -9.94 0.26
C SER A 13 29.88 -11.25 -0.48
N ALA A 14 28.84 -11.96 -0.93
CA ALA A 14 29.01 -13.26 -1.59
C ALA A 14 28.59 -13.19 -3.07
N GLY A 15 29.55 -12.92 -3.97
CA GLY A 15 29.35 -13.27 -5.39
C GLY A 15 29.88 -12.30 -6.44
N ILE A 16 30.50 -11.17 -6.07
CA ILE A 16 31.10 -10.25 -7.05
C ILE A 16 32.60 -10.28 -6.86
N ASN A 17 33.33 -10.76 -7.88
CA ASN A 17 34.78 -10.68 -7.91
C ASN A 17 35.18 -9.21 -7.72
N GLU A 18 36.17 -8.97 -6.87
CA GLU A 18 36.61 -7.66 -6.38
C GLU A 18 36.94 -6.65 -7.50
N ARG A 19 37.16 -7.12 -8.73
CA ARG A 19 37.37 -6.31 -9.95
C ARG A 19 36.09 -5.66 -10.51
N GLN A 20 34.91 -6.20 -10.25
CA GLN A 20 33.63 -5.66 -10.75
C GLN A 20 32.99 -4.64 -9.80
N ARG A 21 33.58 -4.40 -8.61
CA ARG A 21 33.06 -3.45 -7.61
C ARG A 21 33.26 -1.98 -7.98
N ASN A 22 34.14 -1.67 -8.94
CA ASN A 22 34.58 -0.31 -9.24
C ASN A 22 34.57 0.04 -10.74
N ILE A 23 33.86 -0.72 -11.57
CA ILE A 23 33.72 -0.34 -12.99
C ILE A 23 32.61 0.72 -13.06
N PRO A 24 32.89 1.96 -13.50
CA PRO A 24 31.86 2.96 -13.71
C PRO A 24 30.87 2.44 -14.75
N PHE A 25 29.57 2.68 -14.57
CA PHE A 25 28.53 2.20 -15.50
C PHE A 25 28.78 2.60 -16.96
N SER A 26 29.53 3.68 -17.20
CA SER A 26 29.96 4.14 -18.53
C SER A 26 30.97 3.22 -19.24
N GLU A 27 31.57 2.27 -18.54
CA GLU A 27 32.59 1.35 -19.07
C GLU A 27 32.08 -0.09 -19.24
N LEU A 28 30.84 -0.38 -18.84
CA LEU A 28 30.22 -1.69 -19.05
C LEU A 28 29.68 -1.81 -20.48
N GLY A 29 29.94 -2.94 -21.13
CA GLY A 29 29.36 -3.23 -22.44
C GLY A 29 27.84 -3.38 -22.34
N ASN A 30 27.11 -3.07 -23.42
CA ASN A 30 25.64 -3.18 -23.45
C ASN A 30 25.14 -4.57 -23.00
N THR A 31 25.88 -5.64 -23.29
CA THR A 31 25.58 -7.01 -22.86
C THR A 31 25.75 -7.23 -21.35
N GLU A 32 26.75 -6.62 -20.73
CA GLU A 32 26.98 -6.71 -19.27
C GLU A 32 25.95 -5.89 -18.48
N VAL A 33 25.52 -4.75 -19.05
CA VAL A 33 24.40 -3.94 -18.52
C VAL A 33 23.10 -4.74 -18.58
N GLU A 34 22.80 -5.37 -19.71
CA GLU A 34 21.61 -6.22 -19.89
C GLU A 34 21.63 -7.44 -18.95
N GLU A 35 22.80 -8.06 -18.74
CA GLU A 35 22.96 -9.20 -17.83
C GLU A 35 22.85 -8.78 -16.35
N PHE A 36 23.37 -7.62 -15.99
CA PHE A 36 23.21 -7.03 -14.65
C PHE A 36 21.76 -6.64 -14.37
N VAL A 37 21.09 -5.96 -15.30
CA VAL A 37 19.65 -5.63 -15.21
C VAL A 37 18.82 -6.90 -15.10
N ARG A 38 19.13 -7.94 -15.88
CA ARG A 38 18.46 -9.24 -15.80
C ARG A 38 18.71 -9.94 -14.48
N ALA A 39 19.95 -10.01 -14.00
CA ALA A 39 20.31 -10.63 -12.72
C ALA A 39 19.66 -9.93 -11.52
N GLU A 40 19.48 -8.61 -11.58
CA GLU A 40 18.85 -7.82 -10.51
C GLU A 40 17.31 -7.81 -10.59
N MET A 41 16.74 -7.80 -11.81
CA MET A 41 15.30 -7.98 -12.03
C MET A 41 14.80 -9.35 -11.57
N THR A 42 15.65 -10.39 -11.62
CA THR A 42 15.29 -11.73 -11.14
C THR A 42 15.31 -11.83 -9.59
N ARG A 43 15.88 -10.85 -8.88
CA ARG A 43 15.96 -10.81 -7.40
C ARG A 43 14.94 -9.89 -6.72
N THR A 44 14.20 -9.08 -7.46
CA THR A 44 13.15 -8.21 -6.92
C THR A 44 11.76 -8.79 -7.20
N THR A 45 11.44 -9.90 -6.52
CA THR A 45 10.08 -10.47 -6.50
C THR A 45 8.99 -9.49 -6.05
N ASN A 46 9.36 -8.35 -5.45
CA ASN A 46 8.44 -7.30 -4.97
C ASN A 46 8.25 -6.09 -5.91
N CYS A 47 8.95 -6.00 -7.04
CA CYS A 47 8.93 -4.76 -7.86
C CYS A 47 8.33 -4.94 -9.27
N ASN A 48 7.50 -5.96 -9.51
CA ASN A 48 6.64 -5.97 -10.70
C ASN A 48 5.35 -5.16 -10.46
N LEU A 49 5.49 -3.94 -9.94
CA LEU A 49 4.40 -3.01 -9.72
C LEU A 49 4.19 -2.20 -11.01
N SER A 50 3.03 -2.31 -11.64
CA SER A 50 2.68 -1.42 -12.75
C SER A 50 2.74 0.04 -12.27
N ALA A 51 3.39 0.89 -13.06
CA ALA A 51 3.50 2.33 -12.76
C ALA A 51 2.12 3.01 -12.63
N ASP A 52 1.07 2.42 -13.21
CA ASP A 52 -0.31 2.91 -13.08
C ASP A 52 -0.83 2.86 -11.64
N LEU A 53 -0.36 1.91 -10.83
CA LEU A 53 -0.77 1.75 -9.43
C LEU A 53 -0.37 2.95 -8.55
N LEU A 54 0.70 3.65 -8.93
CA LEU A 54 1.22 4.84 -8.25
C LEU A 54 0.51 6.13 -8.69
N LYS A 55 -0.24 6.11 -9.79
CA LYS A 55 -0.86 7.32 -10.33
C LYS A 55 -1.98 7.79 -9.40
N PRO A 56 -1.96 9.07 -8.96
CA PRO A 56 -3.05 9.60 -8.17
C PRO A 56 -4.29 9.81 -9.04
N ARG A 57 -5.41 9.25 -8.61
CA ARG A 57 -6.74 9.43 -9.20
C ARG A 57 -7.65 10.20 -8.26
N GLN A 58 -8.32 11.19 -8.82
CA GLN A 58 -9.38 11.92 -8.14
C GLN A 58 -10.72 11.29 -8.50
N ARG A 59 -11.52 10.93 -7.48
CA ARG A 59 -12.88 10.41 -7.67
C ARG A 59 -13.85 11.16 -6.78
N SER A 60 -15.04 11.46 -7.31
CA SER A 60 -16.15 11.98 -6.53
C SER A 60 -16.97 10.80 -6.03
N ILE A 61 -17.15 10.71 -4.72
CA ILE A 61 -17.88 9.63 -4.06
C ILE A 61 -18.88 10.21 -3.07
N ARG A 62 -19.96 9.49 -2.80
CA ARG A 62 -20.92 9.90 -1.77
C ARG A 62 -20.48 9.34 -0.41
N VAL A 63 -20.05 10.24 0.48
CA VAL A 63 -19.67 9.93 1.87
C VAL A 63 -20.71 10.54 2.78
N ASN A 64 -21.38 9.74 3.62
CA ASN A 64 -22.47 10.18 4.50
C ASN A 64 -23.58 10.97 3.75
N GLY A 65 -23.82 10.63 2.49
CA GLY A 65 -24.81 11.31 1.64
C GLY A 65 -24.32 12.56 0.92
N LEU A 66 -23.13 13.08 1.26
CA LEU A 66 -22.52 14.25 0.63
C LEU A 66 -21.55 13.85 -0.47
N ALA A 67 -21.52 14.61 -1.57
CA ALA A 67 -20.53 14.42 -2.62
C ALA A 67 -19.16 14.93 -2.14
N THR A 68 -18.24 14.00 -1.93
CA THR A 68 -16.89 14.28 -1.44
C THR A 68 -15.88 13.89 -2.51
N CYS A 69 -14.99 14.82 -2.83
CA CYS A 69 -13.92 14.60 -3.79
C CYS A 69 -12.66 14.13 -3.06
N MET A 70 -12.14 12.96 -3.44
CA MET A 70 -10.94 12.38 -2.82
C MET A 70 -9.89 12.05 -3.88
N ARG A 71 -8.61 12.26 -3.53
CA ARG A 71 -7.47 11.92 -4.37
C ARG A 71 -6.62 10.85 -3.67
N LEU A 72 -6.53 9.68 -4.30
CA LEU A 72 -5.76 8.52 -3.84
C LEU A 72 -5.05 7.87 -5.03
N GLU A 73 -3.96 7.17 -4.78
CA GLU A 73 -3.26 6.34 -5.75
C GLU A 73 -4.17 5.19 -6.23
N GLU A 74 -4.03 4.76 -7.48
CA GLU A 74 -4.88 3.73 -8.10
C GLU A 74 -4.89 2.41 -7.30
N ILE A 75 -3.76 2.05 -6.66
CA ILE A 75 -3.69 0.88 -5.79
C ILE A 75 -4.69 0.95 -4.63
N TYR A 76 -4.85 2.11 -3.99
CA TYR A 76 -5.79 2.25 -2.89
C TYR A 76 -7.23 2.17 -3.39
N TRP A 77 -7.54 2.76 -4.54
CA TRP A 77 -8.86 2.60 -5.14
C TRP A 77 -9.20 1.14 -5.43
N SER A 78 -8.24 0.39 -5.97
CA SER A 78 -8.38 -1.05 -6.26
C SER A 78 -8.63 -1.85 -4.98
N ILE A 79 -7.87 -1.57 -3.91
CA ILE A 79 -8.06 -2.19 -2.59
C ILE A 79 -9.46 -1.87 -2.04
N ILE A 80 -9.88 -0.59 -2.08
CA ILE A 80 -11.18 -0.18 -1.55
C ILE A 80 -12.32 -0.87 -2.30
N GLU A 81 -12.24 -1.00 -3.62
CA GLU A 81 -13.23 -1.71 -4.43
C GLU A 81 -13.30 -3.20 -4.07
N GLU A 82 -12.16 -3.84 -3.84
CA GLU A 82 -12.11 -5.24 -3.41
C GLU A 82 -12.71 -5.42 -2.00
N LEU A 83 -12.34 -4.55 -1.06
CA LEU A 83 -12.88 -4.54 0.30
C LEU A 83 -14.41 -4.35 0.26
N ALA A 84 -14.89 -3.37 -0.50
CA ALA A 84 -16.31 -3.09 -0.65
C ALA A 84 -17.06 -4.29 -1.25
N ARG A 85 -16.50 -4.93 -2.28
CA ARG A 85 -17.07 -6.14 -2.88
C ARG A 85 -17.14 -7.29 -1.87
N SER A 86 -16.09 -7.50 -1.07
CA SER A 86 -16.05 -8.58 -0.08
C SER A 86 -17.07 -8.41 1.04
N GLU A 87 -17.45 -7.17 1.36
CA GLU A 87 -18.49 -6.86 2.37
C GLU A 87 -19.88 -6.64 1.75
N SER A 88 -20.04 -6.82 0.43
CA SER A 88 -21.28 -6.50 -0.30
C SER A 88 -21.75 -5.04 -0.12
N LEU A 89 -20.80 -4.12 -0.03
CA LEU A 89 -21.02 -2.68 0.11
C LEU A 89 -20.65 -1.94 -1.19
N THR A 90 -21.21 -0.75 -1.39
CA THR A 90 -20.66 0.19 -2.38
C THR A 90 -19.42 0.88 -1.81
N VAL A 91 -18.52 1.35 -2.69
CA VAL A 91 -17.33 2.12 -2.29
C VAL A 91 -17.69 3.31 -1.39
N GLY A 92 -18.73 4.07 -1.75
CA GLY A 92 -19.20 5.19 -0.93
C GLY A 92 -19.69 4.76 0.45
N LYS A 93 -20.38 3.63 0.56
CA LYS A 93 -20.88 3.11 1.84
C LYS A 93 -19.73 2.61 2.74
N LEU A 94 -18.74 1.92 2.18
CA LEU A 94 -17.55 1.50 2.92
C LEU A 94 -16.75 2.70 3.43
N ILE A 95 -16.49 3.69 2.56
CA ILE A 95 -15.77 4.90 2.96
C ILE A 95 -16.56 5.72 4.00
N SER A 96 -17.89 5.77 3.89
CA SER A 96 -18.76 6.39 4.91
C SER A 96 -18.66 5.69 6.26
N ARG A 97 -18.56 4.36 6.27
CA ARG A 97 -18.37 3.59 7.50
C ARG A 97 -17.03 3.93 8.16
N TRP A 98 -15.94 3.92 7.39
CA TRP A 98 -14.64 4.34 7.91
C TRP A 98 -14.67 5.79 8.39
N ALA A 99 -15.41 6.67 7.70
CA ALA A 99 -15.60 8.04 8.14
C ALA A 99 -16.25 8.12 9.54
N MET A 100 -17.25 7.29 9.78
CA MET A 100 -17.93 7.24 11.08
C MET A 100 -17.05 6.63 12.18
N GLU A 101 -16.35 5.52 11.91
CA GLU A 101 -15.49 4.83 12.90
C GLU A 101 -14.42 5.76 13.49
N MET A 102 -13.88 6.56 12.60
CA MET A 102 -12.89 7.59 12.76
C MET A 102 -13.39 8.83 13.52
N ASP A 103 -14.59 9.33 13.22
CA ASP A 103 -15.25 10.37 14.02
C ASP A 103 -15.51 9.88 15.45
N LEU A 104 -15.85 8.59 15.61
CA LEU A 104 -16.10 7.95 16.90
C LEU A 104 -14.82 7.71 17.73
N ALA A 105 -13.65 7.62 17.10
CA ALA A 105 -12.39 7.28 17.76
C ALA A 105 -11.81 8.37 18.69
N GLN A 106 -12.51 9.50 18.88
CA GLN A 106 -12.17 10.64 19.75
C GLN A 106 -10.71 11.12 19.63
N GLY A 107 -10.45 11.97 18.63
CA GLY A 107 -9.19 12.69 18.48
C GLY A 107 -9.32 13.86 17.52
N SER A 108 -8.50 14.90 17.71
CA SER A 108 -8.44 16.08 16.84
C SER A 108 -8.37 15.69 15.36
N VAL A 109 -9.04 16.50 14.52
CA VAL A 109 -9.17 16.35 13.06
C VAL A 109 -7.98 15.65 12.43
N TRP A 110 -8.19 14.40 12.05
CA TRP A 110 -7.18 13.54 11.46
C TRP A 110 -7.36 13.61 9.93
N ASN A 111 -6.26 13.51 9.19
CA ASN A 111 -6.28 13.64 7.73
C ASN A 111 -7.05 12.46 7.13
N PHE A 112 -8.28 12.71 6.61
CA PHE A 112 -9.13 11.65 6.07
C PHE A 112 -8.45 10.78 5.02
N THR A 113 -7.78 11.41 4.06
CA THR A 113 -7.06 10.67 3.03
C THR A 113 -5.86 9.90 3.55
N GLY A 114 -5.21 10.37 4.63
CA GLY A 114 -4.11 9.64 5.28
C GLY A 114 -4.62 8.40 6.00
N TYR A 115 -5.73 8.54 6.74
CA TYR A 115 -6.38 7.43 7.44
C TYR A 115 -6.84 6.32 6.51
N ILE A 116 -7.46 6.66 5.39
CA ILE A 116 -7.93 5.67 4.41
C ILE A 116 -6.78 4.80 3.91
N ARG A 117 -5.60 5.39 3.66
CA ARG A 117 -4.41 4.64 3.26
C ARG A 117 -3.95 3.68 4.35
N VAL A 118 -3.92 4.13 5.61
CA VAL A 118 -3.57 3.29 6.76
C VAL A 118 -4.57 2.14 6.93
N VAL A 119 -5.87 2.43 6.86
CA VAL A 119 -6.94 1.41 6.97
C VAL A 119 -6.80 0.37 5.86
N CYS A 120 -6.54 0.78 4.61
CA CYS A 120 -6.31 -0.16 3.51
C CYS A 120 -5.16 -1.13 3.83
N VAL A 121 -4.01 -0.61 4.27
CA VAL A 121 -2.85 -1.44 4.64
C VAL A 121 -3.18 -2.38 5.79
N MET A 122 -3.85 -1.89 6.84
CA MET A 122 -4.25 -2.71 7.98
C MET A 122 -5.21 -3.85 7.59
N GLN A 123 -6.19 -3.57 6.73
CA GLN A 123 -7.12 -4.59 6.23
C GLN A 123 -6.39 -5.70 5.45
N LEU A 124 -5.39 -5.34 4.64
CA LEU A 124 -4.57 -6.32 3.92
C LEU A 124 -3.71 -7.14 4.88
N ILE A 125 -3.07 -6.52 5.87
CA ILE A 125 -2.27 -7.23 6.89
C ILE A 125 -3.15 -8.21 7.67
N ASN A 126 -4.33 -7.77 8.13
CA ASN A 126 -5.24 -8.64 8.88
C ASN A 126 -5.74 -9.83 8.06
N ARG A 127 -5.87 -9.69 6.73
CA ARG A 127 -6.22 -10.79 5.82
C ARG A 127 -5.05 -11.74 5.55
N ALA A 128 -3.83 -11.22 5.47
CA ALA A 128 -2.63 -12.02 5.22
C ALA A 128 -2.14 -12.76 6.48
N SER A 129 -2.25 -12.15 7.65
CA SER A 129 -1.86 -12.74 8.93
C SER A 129 -2.77 -12.23 10.05
N PRO A 130 -3.81 -13.00 10.45
CA PRO A 130 -4.70 -12.60 11.55
C PRO A 130 -3.98 -12.56 12.91
N ALA A 131 -2.80 -13.17 13.03
CA ALA A 131 -1.98 -13.14 14.25
C ALA A 131 -1.31 -11.77 14.51
N LEU A 132 -1.14 -10.94 13.48
CA LEU A 132 -0.59 -9.58 13.60
C LEU A 132 -1.70 -8.52 13.74
N SER A 133 -2.87 -8.91 14.25
CA SER A 133 -4.01 -8.03 14.49
C SER A 133 -3.58 -6.79 15.27
N MET A 134 -3.24 -5.72 14.55
CA MET A 134 -2.91 -4.44 15.14
C MET A 134 -4.25 -3.79 15.43
N GLU A 135 -4.69 -3.91 16.69
CA GLU A 135 -5.96 -3.34 17.13
C GLU A 135 -5.86 -1.81 17.11
N PHE A 136 -6.33 -1.20 16.02
CA PHE A 136 -6.97 0.10 16.12
C PHE A 136 -8.29 -0.16 16.85
N ALA A 137 -8.23 -0.14 18.19
CA ALA A 137 -9.34 -0.25 19.14
C ALA A 137 -10.62 -0.83 18.51
N ARG A 138 -10.82 -2.15 18.62
CA ARG A 138 -12.13 -2.75 18.38
C ARG A 138 -13.17 -2.00 19.22
N SER A 139 -13.88 -1.05 18.63
CA SER A 139 -15.05 -0.48 19.28
C SER A 139 -16.18 -1.53 19.18
N PRO A 140 -16.85 -1.87 20.29
CA PRO A 140 -17.75 -3.00 20.35
C PRO A 140 -19.09 -2.64 19.72
N ALA A 141 -19.27 -2.95 18.43
CA ALA A 141 -20.57 -2.82 17.78
C ALA A 141 -21.01 -4.12 17.10
N SER A 142 -21.27 -5.15 17.91
CA SER A 142 -22.48 -6.00 17.79
C SER A 142 -22.49 -7.09 18.86
N LYS A 143 -22.86 -6.76 20.11
CA LYS A 143 -23.64 -7.73 20.89
C LYS A 143 -25.01 -7.77 20.22
N ALA A 144 -25.27 -8.85 19.51
CA ALA A 144 -26.61 -9.18 19.02
C ALA A 144 -27.59 -9.01 20.19
N ARG A 145 -28.51 -8.05 20.04
CA ARG A 145 -29.63 -7.83 20.93
C ARG A 145 -30.52 -9.07 20.79
N GLY A 146 -30.37 -10.01 21.73
CA GLY A 146 -31.32 -11.09 21.92
C GLY A 146 -32.67 -10.47 22.23
N VAL A 147 -33.60 -10.59 21.29
CA VAL A 147 -35.02 -10.35 21.51
C VAL A 147 -35.54 -11.47 22.41
N ARG A 148 -35.93 -11.12 23.64
CA ARG A 148 -37.01 -11.75 24.39
C ARG A 148 -37.72 -10.68 25.19
#